data_AF-A0A564Q5U1-F1
#
_entry.id   AF-A0A564Q5U1-F1
#
_cell.length_a   1.000
_cell.length_b   1.000
_cell.length_c   1.000
_cell.angle_alpha   90.00
_cell.angle_beta   90.00
_cell.angle_gamma   90.00
#
_symmetry.space_group_name_H-M   'P 1'
#
loop_
_entity.id
_entity.type
_entity.pdbx_description
1 polymer ?
#
loop_
_entity_poly.entity_id
_entity_poly.type
_entity_poly.pdbx_seq_one_letter_code
_entity_poly.pdbx_strand_id
1 'polypeptide(L)'
;MIEIISITAIGLIFGLVLSIAADRFRVEVDERLENTIGVLPGANCGACGFMGCSSFAEALIKDPSIANRCAQTYTDEDKLIELSDILGVEAGKKEEAVVICDGGKRCEDKFQYYGGYSCQLANRFFQGNKACEYGCLGFGDCVEVCPTKAIEMNEDMLPEINGDRCTGCGACADVCPRNIIKIIPKESLVYLTCNNPFDWEEPLADFIFSIKDKGEFSADFTGTRIYEDGKWKNLSVCGRCLKCLDVCQRDALVFELKGGKGYITKTAQGEVRVEEDMCIRCSKCEAVCPEDIIKVKKPLDGSFNIDQKRCIECGNCIDLCPSKNLSLTEEDGPIAFGDYCIYCGLCEAACPTGAIKVEVNAKDAVGIERINTICQNICRKCKRCIDACENGAIIWDEESNLPRILAEKCVECDDYACVDACPLGIIRKKVEPRITELLPI
;
A
#
# COMPACT_ATOMS: atom_id res chain seq x y z
N MET A 1 10.73 -6.26 -88.71
CA MET A 1 10.31 -4.92 -88.20
C MET A 1 9.09 -5.02 -87.30
N ILE A 2 8.04 -5.74 -87.71
CA ILE A 2 6.83 -5.92 -86.91
C ILE A 2 7.13 -6.59 -85.56
N GLU A 3 8.04 -7.58 -85.50
CA GLU A 3 8.37 -8.25 -84.22
C GLU A 3 9.13 -7.33 -83.25
N ILE A 4 9.96 -6.43 -83.78
CA ILE A 4 10.70 -5.46 -82.96
C ILE A 4 9.73 -4.44 -82.37
N ILE A 5 8.82 -3.92 -83.20
CA ILE A 5 7.82 -2.94 -82.77
C ILE A 5 6.87 -3.52 -81.73
N SER A 6 6.44 -4.77 -81.87
CA SER A 6 5.52 -5.41 -80.92
C SER A 6 6.18 -5.62 -79.55
N ILE A 7 7.43 -6.10 -79.50
CA ILE A 7 8.16 -6.28 -78.25
C ILE A 7 8.44 -4.94 -77.58
N THR A 8 8.85 -3.92 -78.35
CA THR A 8 9.07 -2.57 -77.81
C THR A 8 7.79 -1.96 -77.26
N ALA A 9 6.66 -2.08 -77.95
CA ALA A 9 5.37 -1.56 -77.49
C ALA A 9 4.90 -2.23 -76.19
N ILE A 10 5.02 -3.55 -76.10
CA ILE A 10 4.67 -4.31 -74.89
C ILE A 10 5.57 -3.90 -73.72
N GLY A 11 6.88 -3.77 -73.96
CA GLY A 11 7.84 -3.31 -72.94
C GLY A 11 7.52 -1.89 -72.43
N LEU A 12 7.14 -0.97 -73.33
CA LEU A 12 6.74 0.38 -72.98
C LEU A 12 5.45 0.40 -72.15
N ILE A 13 4.46 -0.41 -72.54
CA ILE A 13 3.19 -0.51 -71.80
C ILE A 13 3.42 -1.07 -70.40
N PHE A 14 4.15 -2.19 -70.26
CA PHE A 14 4.45 -2.74 -68.94
C PHE A 14 5.32 -1.81 -68.10
N GLY A 15 6.31 -1.14 -68.69
CA GLY A 15 7.12 -0.14 -68.00
C GLY A 15 6.28 1.03 -67.48
N LEU A 16 5.34 1.52 -68.29
CA LEU A 16 4.43 2.60 -67.88
C LEU A 16 3.49 2.17 -66.76
N VAL A 17 2.92 0.97 -66.87
CA VAL A 17 2.03 0.39 -65.83
C VAL A 17 2.80 0.17 -64.53
N LEU A 18 4.03 -0.35 -64.59
CA LEU A 18 4.88 -0.55 -63.41
C LEU A 18 5.29 0.78 -62.78
N SER A 19 5.61 1.80 -63.58
CA SER A 19 5.92 3.15 -63.06
C SER A 19 4.72 3.77 -62.34
N ILE A 20 3.54 3.69 -62.93
CA ILE A 20 2.30 4.20 -62.32
C ILE A 20 1.96 3.42 -61.05
N ALA A 21 2.12 2.09 -61.06
CA ALA A 21 1.91 1.26 -59.89
C ALA A 21 2.93 1.60 -58.77
N ALA A 22 4.21 1.75 -59.10
CA ALA A 22 5.25 2.11 -58.14
C ALA A 22 4.96 3.44 -57.43
N ASP A 23 4.54 4.47 -58.18
CA ASP A 23 4.18 5.76 -57.59
C ASP A 23 2.86 5.69 -56.79
N ARG A 24 1.85 4.98 -57.30
CA ARG A 24 0.53 4.92 -56.66
C ARG A 24 0.53 4.12 -55.36
N PHE A 25 1.40 3.12 -55.24
CA PHE A 25 1.56 2.24 -54.08
C PHE A 25 2.82 2.56 -53.25
N ARG A 26 3.49 3.69 -53.51
CA ARG A 26 4.59 4.16 -52.67
C ARG A 26 4.06 4.45 -51.26
N VAL A 27 4.55 3.69 -50.28
CA VAL A 27 4.29 3.94 -48.87
C VAL A 27 5.32 4.97 -48.39
N GLU A 28 4.86 6.11 -47.87
CA GLU A 28 5.75 7.05 -47.19
C GLU A 28 6.21 6.42 -45.89
N VAL A 29 7.50 6.04 -45.83
CA VAL A 29 8.13 5.54 -44.62
C VAL A 29 8.46 6.75 -43.76
N ASP A 30 7.96 6.76 -42.53
CA ASP A 30 8.28 7.79 -41.55
C ASP A 30 9.81 7.82 -41.36
N GLU A 31 10.45 8.98 -41.60
CA GLU A 31 11.90 9.15 -41.42
C GLU A 31 12.34 8.77 -39.99
N ARG A 32 11.45 8.95 -39.00
CA ARG A 32 11.72 8.52 -37.62
C ARG A 32 11.85 7.02 -37.50
N LEU A 33 11.10 6.24 -38.30
CA LEU A 33 11.14 4.78 -38.26
C LEU A 33 12.47 4.25 -38.79
N GLU A 34 12.94 4.73 -39.94
CA GLU A 34 14.24 4.32 -40.47
C GLU A 34 15.38 4.72 -39.54
N ASN A 35 15.36 5.95 -39.02
CA ASN A 35 16.36 6.43 -38.07
C ASN A 35 16.34 5.61 -36.76
N THR A 36 15.16 5.34 -36.20
CA THR A 36 15.03 4.50 -35.00
C THR A 36 15.56 3.09 -35.24
N ILE A 37 15.27 2.48 -36.39
CA ILE A 37 15.80 1.16 -36.75
C ILE A 37 17.33 1.19 -36.85
N GLY A 38 17.91 2.28 -37.34
CA GLY A 38 19.35 2.47 -37.46
C GLY A 38 20.08 2.48 -36.10
N VAL A 39 19.45 3.01 -35.06
CA VAL A 39 20.01 3.04 -33.69
C VAL A 39 19.86 1.68 -32.98
N LEU A 40 18.82 0.92 -33.32
CA LEU A 40 18.59 -0.41 -32.74
C LEU A 40 19.67 -1.42 -33.19
N PRO A 41 19.87 -2.53 -32.45
CA PRO A 41 20.99 -3.44 -32.69
C PRO A 41 20.88 -4.25 -33.99
N GLY A 42 19.72 -4.22 -34.68
CA GLY A 42 19.45 -5.00 -35.89
C GLY A 42 19.40 -6.53 -35.69
N ALA A 43 19.57 -7.03 -34.47
CA ALA A 43 19.73 -8.45 -34.19
C ALA A 43 18.44 -9.29 -34.31
N ASN A 44 17.25 -8.67 -34.28
CA ASN A 44 15.95 -9.34 -34.37
C ASN A 44 15.77 -10.54 -33.42
N CYS A 45 16.32 -10.47 -32.21
CA CYS A 45 16.37 -11.60 -31.27
C CYS A 45 15.07 -11.83 -30.45
N GLY A 46 14.15 -10.86 -30.46
CA GLY A 46 12.87 -10.95 -29.76
C GLY A 46 12.90 -10.79 -28.24
N ALA A 47 14.06 -10.52 -27.64
CA ALA A 47 14.22 -10.41 -26.19
C ALA A 47 13.38 -9.29 -25.54
N CYS A 48 13.02 -8.24 -26.30
CA CYS A 48 12.15 -7.16 -25.83
C CYS A 48 10.65 -7.48 -25.91
N GLY A 49 10.26 -8.68 -26.38
CA GLY A 49 8.87 -9.10 -26.56
C GLY A 49 8.26 -8.77 -27.93
N PHE A 50 9.07 -8.25 -28.86
CA PHE A 50 8.64 -7.88 -30.22
C PHE A 50 9.25 -8.81 -31.27
N MET A 51 8.58 -9.02 -32.41
CA MET A 51 9.04 -9.96 -33.45
C MET A 51 10.37 -9.58 -34.11
N GLY A 52 10.76 -8.31 -34.04
CA GLY A 52 12.03 -7.81 -34.57
C GLY A 52 12.24 -6.32 -34.29
N CYS A 53 13.42 -5.81 -34.64
CA CYS A 53 13.80 -4.42 -34.41
C CYS A 53 12.85 -3.43 -35.08
N SER A 54 12.37 -3.71 -36.31
CA SER A 54 11.38 -2.86 -36.99
C SER A 54 10.06 -2.77 -36.23
N SER A 55 9.53 -3.90 -35.76
CA SER A 55 8.28 -3.91 -34.96
C SER A 55 8.45 -3.22 -33.60
N PHE A 56 9.65 -3.28 -33.02
CA PHE A 56 9.96 -2.56 -31.80
C PHE A 56 10.12 -1.06 -32.04
N ALA A 57 10.74 -0.66 -33.14
CA ALA A 57 10.87 0.75 -33.54
C ALA A 57 9.50 1.41 -33.76
N GLU A 58 8.56 0.71 -34.40
CA GLU A 58 7.17 1.20 -34.53
C GLU A 58 6.48 1.39 -33.17
N ALA A 59 6.74 0.49 -32.22
CA ALA A 59 6.20 0.61 -30.87
C ALA A 59 6.85 1.74 -30.08
N LEU A 60 8.17 1.91 -30.20
CA LEU A 60 8.96 2.99 -29.60
C LEU A 60 8.48 4.38 -30.03
N ILE A 61 8.16 4.56 -31.31
CA ILE A 61 7.65 5.83 -31.83
C ILE A 61 6.29 6.18 -31.21
N LYS A 62 5.46 5.17 -30.92
CA LYS A 62 4.16 5.36 -30.27
C LYS A 62 4.29 5.58 -28.77
N ASP A 63 5.20 4.86 -28.13
CA ASP A 63 5.47 4.94 -26.69
C ASP A 63 6.99 4.91 -26.43
N PRO A 64 7.65 6.08 -26.35
CA PRO A 64 9.08 6.18 -26.05
C PRO A 64 9.48 5.60 -24.68
N SER A 65 8.53 5.41 -23.77
CA SER A 65 8.81 4.97 -22.40
C SER A 65 9.27 3.50 -22.31
N ILE A 66 9.07 2.71 -23.37
CA ILE A 66 9.45 1.29 -23.42
C ILE A 66 10.89 1.04 -23.87
N ALA A 67 11.70 2.09 -24.11
CA ALA A 67 13.06 1.94 -24.64
C ALA A 67 13.96 1.02 -23.79
N ASN A 68 13.71 0.98 -22.49
CA ASN A 68 14.39 0.11 -21.54
C ASN A 68 14.17 -1.41 -21.77
N ARG A 69 13.21 -1.79 -22.61
CA ARG A 69 12.99 -3.19 -23.03
C ARG A 69 14.09 -3.73 -23.94
N CYS A 70 14.76 -2.88 -24.72
CA CYS A 70 15.91 -3.30 -25.49
C CYS A 70 17.19 -3.08 -24.69
N ALA A 71 17.58 -4.10 -23.92
CA ALA A 71 18.76 -4.04 -23.06
C ALA A 71 20.01 -3.53 -23.79
N GLN A 72 20.27 -4.04 -25.01
CA GLN A 72 21.48 -3.70 -25.78
C GLN A 72 21.56 -2.21 -26.18
N THR A 73 20.42 -1.59 -26.51
CA THR A 73 20.38 -0.16 -26.85
C THR A 73 20.32 0.69 -25.58
N TYR A 74 19.59 0.24 -24.56
CA TYR A 74 19.37 1.02 -23.35
C TYR A 74 20.60 1.12 -22.45
N THR A 75 21.51 0.14 -22.48
CA THR A 75 22.77 0.19 -21.72
C THR A 75 23.87 1.01 -22.41
N ASP A 76 23.63 1.47 -23.64
CA ASP A 76 24.58 2.24 -24.45
C ASP A 76 24.15 3.72 -24.43
N GLU A 77 24.86 4.54 -23.64
CA GLU A 77 24.50 5.94 -23.41
C GLU A 77 24.44 6.76 -24.71
N ASP A 78 25.37 6.52 -25.64
CA ASP A 78 25.43 7.23 -26.91
C ASP A 78 24.18 6.93 -27.75
N LYS A 79 23.79 5.66 -27.83
CA LYS A 79 22.57 5.25 -28.54
C LYS A 79 21.30 5.73 -27.87
N LEU A 80 21.28 5.82 -26.53
CA LEU A 80 20.11 6.29 -25.80
C LEU A 80 19.87 7.79 -26.04
N ILE A 81 20.95 8.58 -26.13
CA ILE A 81 20.89 10.00 -26.49
C ILE A 81 20.38 10.15 -27.92
N GLU A 82 20.97 9.42 -28.87
CA GLU A 82 20.54 9.44 -30.28
C GLU A 82 19.07 9.03 -30.43
N LEU A 83 18.63 8.00 -29.71
CA LEU A 83 17.25 7.56 -29.68
C LEU A 83 16.31 8.63 -29.10
N SER A 84 16.73 9.32 -28.03
CA SER A 84 15.95 10.40 -27.41
C SER A 84 15.80 11.60 -28.36
N ASP A 85 16.85 11.92 -29.11
CA ASP A 85 16.83 12.99 -30.12
C ASP A 85 15.85 12.67 -31.27
N ILE A 86 15.81 11.42 -31.74
CA ILE A 86 14.88 10.98 -32.78
C ILE A 86 13.43 11.00 -32.29
N LEU A 87 13.19 10.57 -31.05
CA LEU A 87 11.85 10.49 -30.46
C LEU A 87 11.33 11.84 -29.95
N GLY A 88 12.23 12.80 -29.70
CA GLY A 88 11.92 14.13 -29.18
C GLY A 88 11.53 14.17 -27.70
N VAL A 89 11.75 13.08 -26.97
CA VAL A 89 11.51 12.93 -25.53
C VAL A 89 12.58 12.00 -24.92
N GLU A 90 12.74 12.01 -23.60
CA GLU A 90 13.64 11.08 -22.90
C GLU A 90 13.20 9.62 -23.16
N ALA A 91 14.11 8.81 -23.72
CA ALA A 91 13.83 7.43 -24.07
C ALA A 91 13.95 6.52 -22.83
N GLY A 92 12.85 5.82 -22.51
CA GLY A 92 12.81 4.84 -21.42
C GLY A 92 12.58 5.43 -20.03
N LYS A 93 12.00 4.63 -19.13
CA LYS A 93 11.82 5.00 -17.73
C LYS A 93 12.98 4.54 -16.87
N LYS A 94 13.34 5.37 -15.88
CA LYS A 94 14.28 5.00 -14.80
C LYS A 94 13.57 4.08 -13.82
N GLU A 95 13.47 2.81 -14.19
CA GLU A 95 12.79 1.78 -13.41
C GLU A 95 13.76 0.64 -13.08
N GLU A 96 13.44 -0.08 -12.01
CA GLU A 96 14.19 -1.23 -11.52
C GLU A 96 13.22 -2.36 -11.16
N ALA A 97 13.66 -3.60 -11.39
CA ALA A 97 12.94 -4.77 -10.96
C ALA A 97 13.25 -5.06 -9.48
N VAL A 98 12.22 -5.31 -8.69
CA VAL A 98 12.32 -5.69 -7.28
C VAL A 98 11.56 -6.96 -6.98
N VAL A 99 12.03 -7.70 -5.98
CA VAL A 99 11.44 -8.97 -5.55
C VAL A 99 10.62 -8.73 -4.30
N ILE A 100 9.32 -8.98 -4.38
CA ILE A 100 8.36 -8.86 -3.27
C ILE A 100 8.14 -10.21 -2.58
N CYS A 101 9.23 -10.91 -2.25
CA CYS A 101 9.19 -12.15 -1.48
C CYS A 101 10.40 -12.27 -0.55
N ASP A 102 10.12 -12.53 0.74
CA ASP A 102 11.12 -12.79 1.79
C ASP A 102 10.95 -14.19 2.42
N GLY A 103 10.24 -15.09 1.75
CA GLY A 103 9.97 -16.44 2.24
C GLY A 103 11.14 -17.39 2.01
N GLY A 104 11.54 -17.56 0.75
CA GLY A 104 12.67 -18.42 0.36
C GLY A 104 12.61 -19.82 0.99
N LYS A 105 13.75 -20.28 1.53
CA LYS A 105 13.90 -21.54 2.28
C LYS A 105 13.15 -21.58 3.62
N ARG A 106 12.77 -20.42 4.18
CA ARG A 106 11.99 -20.36 5.44
C ARG A 106 10.56 -20.85 5.27
N CYS A 107 10.07 -20.89 4.04
CA CYS A 107 8.79 -21.46 3.70
C CYS A 107 8.91 -22.95 3.43
N GLU A 108 8.24 -23.75 4.26
CA GLU A 108 8.16 -25.20 4.10
C GLU A 108 7.58 -25.59 2.74
N ASP A 109 8.03 -26.72 2.20
CA ASP A 109 7.46 -27.29 0.98
C ASP A 109 6.26 -28.18 1.32
N LYS A 110 5.12 -27.98 0.65
CA LYS A 110 3.93 -28.84 0.77
C LYS A 110 4.20 -30.26 0.27
N PHE A 111 5.10 -30.38 -0.71
CA PHE A 111 5.51 -31.63 -1.32
C PHE A 111 6.88 -31.49 -1.98
N GLN A 112 7.59 -32.60 -2.15
CA GLN A 112 8.84 -32.63 -2.91
C GLN A 112 8.53 -32.67 -4.42
N TYR A 113 8.99 -31.66 -5.15
CA TYR A 113 8.78 -31.57 -6.59
C TYR A 113 9.95 -32.20 -7.36
N TYR A 114 9.64 -33.23 -8.16
CA TYR A 114 10.61 -33.96 -9.00
C TYR A 114 10.42 -33.68 -10.51
N GLY A 115 9.98 -32.47 -10.86
CA GLY A 115 9.79 -32.06 -12.26
C GLY A 115 10.95 -31.21 -12.80
N GLY A 116 10.78 -30.69 -14.02
CA GLY A 116 11.74 -29.78 -14.63
C GLY A 116 11.90 -28.48 -13.83
N TYR A 117 13.12 -27.94 -13.81
CA TYR A 117 13.49 -26.74 -13.05
C TYR A 117 12.92 -25.48 -13.71
N SER A 118 11.62 -25.26 -13.53
CA SER A 118 10.91 -24.07 -14.01
C SER A 118 9.78 -23.68 -13.07
N CYS A 119 9.70 -22.39 -12.77
CA CYS A 119 8.63 -21.81 -11.97
C CYS A 119 7.28 -22.02 -12.67
N GLN A 120 7.21 -21.81 -13.98
CA GLN A 120 5.99 -21.99 -14.78
C GLN A 120 5.48 -23.44 -14.73
N LEU A 121 6.38 -24.43 -14.79
CA LEU A 121 6.00 -25.85 -14.65
C LEU A 121 5.56 -26.17 -13.23
N ALA A 122 6.36 -25.80 -12.23
CA ALA A 122 6.06 -26.08 -10.84
C ALA A 122 4.75 -25.42 -10.38
N ASN A 123 4.45 -24.20 -10.84
CA ASN A 123 3.22 -23.48 -10.49
C ASN A 123 1.95 -24.20 -10.96
N ARG A 124 2.03 -25.06 -12.00
CA ARG A 124 0.88 -25.86 -12.46
C ARG A 124 0.52 -27.01 -11.52
N PHE A 125 1.44 -27.43 -10.66
CA PHE A 125 1.19 -28.48 -9.67
C PHE A 125 0.80 -27.85 -8.34
N PHE A 126 -0.49 -27.91 -7.99
CA PHE A 126 -1.02 -27.40 -6.71
C PHE A 126 -0.61 -25.97 -6.38
N GLN A 127 -0.49 -25.11 -7.40
CA GLN A 127 0.05 -23.76 -7.24
C GLN A 127 1.46 -23.78 -6.62
N GLY A 128 2.37 -24.62 -7.08
CA GLY A 128 3.76 -24.65 -6.63
C GLY A 128 4.04 -25.51 -5.39
N ASN A 129 5.33 -25.79 -5.18
CA ASN A 129 5.85 -26.64 -4.10
C ASN A 129 5.78 -26.01 -2.71
N LYS A 130 5.72 -24.68 -2.61
CA LYS A 130 5.81 -23.95 -1.34
C LYS A 130 4.48 -23.92 -0.59
N ALA A 131 4.53 -23.97 0.75
CA ALA A 131 3.39 -23.78 1.65
C ALA A 131 2.70 -22.43 1.39
N CYS A 132 3.49 -21.38 1.18
CA CYS A 132 3.00 -20.08 0.77
C CYS A 132 2.63 -20.07 -0.72
N GLU A 133 1.35 -19.84 -1.01
CA GLU A 133 0.81 -19.73 -2.38
C GLU A 133 1.16 -18.41 -3.06
N TYR A 134 1.74 -17.47 -2.33
CA TYR A 134 2.09 -16.14 -2.83
C TYR A 134 3.59 -15.91 -2.98
N GLY A 135 4.40 -16.87 -2.51
CA GLY A 135 5.86 -16.76 -2.43
C GLY A 135 6.59 -17.32 -3.65
N CYS A 136 7.89 -16.99 -3.74
CA CYS A 136 8.80 -17.50 -4.74
C CYS A 136 8.91 -19.03 -4.68
N LEU A 137 8.90 -19.68 -5.84
CA LEU A 137 9.05 -21.13 -5.95
C LEU A 137 10.52 -21.58 -5.91
N GLY A 138 11.44 -20.68 -6.25
CA GLY A 138 12.89 -20.92 -6.20
C GLY A 138 13.50 -21.61 -7.42
N PHE A 139 12.79 -21.72 -8.56
CA PHE A 139 13.30 -22.40 -9.76
C PHE A 139 13.97 -21.49 -10.80
N GLY A 140 13.98 -20.17 -10.61
CA GLY A 140 14.87 -19.28 -11.37
C GLY A 140 14.46 -18.91 -12.81
N ASP A 141 13.19 -19.08 -13.24
CA ASP A 141 12.75 -18.61 -14.59
C ASP A 141 13.11 -17.14 -14.87
N CYS A 142 13.10 -16.31 -13.84
CA CYS A 142 13.49 -14.90 -13.91
C CYS A 142 14.99 -14.68 -14.21
N VAL A 143 15.86 -15.59 -13.76
CA VAL A 143 17.29 -15.57 -14.04
C VAL A 143 17.53 -15.90 -15.51
N GLU A 144 16.88 -16.96 -16.00
CA GLU A 144 17.00 -17.44 -17.38
C GLU A 144 16.55 -16.38 -18.40
N VAL A 145 15.47 -15.65 -18.11
CA VAL A 145 14.92 -14.65 -19.05
C VAL A 145 15.66 -13.31 -19.02
N CYS A 146 16.53 -13.06 -18.02
CA CYS A 146 17.11 -11.73 -17.83
C CYS A 146 18.16 -11.40 -18.90
N PRO A 147 17.93 -10.40 -19.79
CA PRO A 147 18.82 -10.13 -20.92
C PRO A 147 20.16 -9.52 -20.50
N THR A 148 20.19 -8.80 -19.38
CA THR A 148 21.42 -8.21 -18.81
C THR A 148 22.08 -9.09 -17.75
N LYS A 149 21.51 -10.27 -17.47
CA LYS A 149 21.96 -11.17 -16.40
C LYS A 149 22.08 -10.46 -15.05
N ALA A 150 21.14 -9.57 -14.75
CA ALA A 150 21.09 -8.81 -13.51
C ALA A 150 20.57 -9.62 -12.31
N ILE A 151 20.01 -10.81 -12.53
CA ILE A 151 19.34 -11.60 -11.49
C ILE A 151 20.14 -12.87 -11.22
N GLU A 152 20.38 -13.17 -9.94
CA GLU A 152 21.03 -14.40 -9.47
C GLU A 152 20.19 -15.02 -8.35
N MET A 153 20.23 -16.35 -8.19
CA MET A 153 19.55 -17.00 -7.06
C MET A 153 20.47 -17.01 -5.84
N ASN A 154 20.01 -16.45 -4.73
CA ASN A 154 20.78 -16.40 -3.49
C ASN A 154 20.68 -17.72 -2.68
N GLU A 155 21.36 -17.75 -1.53
CA GLU A 155 21.38 -18.92 -0.64
C GLU A 155 20.00 -19.32 -0.12
N ASP A 156 19.05 -18.40 -0.06
CA ASP A 156 17.66 -18.62 0.39
C ASP A 156 16.73 -19.09 -0.75
N MET A 157 17.27 -19.36 -1.94
CA MET A 157 16.48 -19.68 -3.15
C MET A 157 15.53 -18.54 -3.56
N LEU A 158 15.94 -17.29 -3.32
CA LEU A 158 15.26 -16.10 -3.79
C LEU A 158 16.07 -15.43 -4.90
N PRO A 159 15.41 -14.80 -5.89
CA PRO A 159 16.10 -13.97 -6.85
C PRO A 159 16.64 -12.71 -6.17
N GLU A 160 17.90 -12.41 -6.41
CA GLU A 160 18.58 -11.19 -6.01
C GLU A 160 18.89 -10.39 -7.27
N ILE A 161 18.47 -9.12 -7.29
CA ILE A 161 18.55 -8.26 -8.48
C ILE A 161 19.65 -7.23 -8.25
N ASN A 162 20.58 -7.15 -9.20
CA ASN A 162 21.60 -6.12 -9.24
C ASN A 162 21.06 -4.89 -9.98
N GLY A 163 20.78 -3.82 -9.23
CA GLY A 163 20.22 -2.56 -9.75
C GLY A 163 21.11 -1.76 -10.69
N ASP A 164 22.42 -2.01 -10.68
CA ASP A 164 23.35 -1.38 -11.62
C ASP A 164 23.26 -2.01 -13.02
N ARG A 165 22.91 -3.31 -13.07
CA ARG A 165 22.73 -4.07 -14.32
C ARG A 165 21.27 -4.12 -14.79
N CYS A 166 20.33 -3.79 -13.92
CA CYS A 166 18.90 -3.85 -14.23
C CYS A 166 18.48 -2.65 -15.08
N THR A 167 17.80 -2.91 -16.20
CA THR A 167 17.23 -1.84 -17.04
C THR A 167 15.77 -1.55 -16.71
N GLY A 168 15.11 -2.35 -15.87
CA GLY A 168 13.67 -2.25 -15.64
C GLY A 168 12.81 -2.78 -16.81
N CYS A 169 13.37 -3.59 -17.72
CA CYS A 169 12.67 -4.07 -18.93
C CYS A 169 11.37 -4.87 -18.71
N GLY A 170 11.12 -5.40 -17.51
CA GLY A 170 9.91 -6.17 -17.21
C GLY A 170 9.95 -7.67 -17.53
N ALA A 171 10.95 -8.17 -18.27
CA ALA A 171 10.98 -9.57 -18.73
C ALA A 171 10.85 -10.61 -17.59
N CYS A 172 11.51 -10.34 -16.46
CA CYS A 172 11.43 -11.19 -15.26
C CYS A 172 10.06 -11.13 -14.56
N ALA A 173 9.39 -9.97 -14.59
CA ALA A 173 8.04 -9.81 -14.06
C ALA A 173 7.03 -10.56 -14.93
N ASP A 174 7.15 -10.47 -16.25
CA ASP A 174 6.27 -11.13 -17.22
C ASP A 174 6.32 -12.66 -17.11
N VAL A 175 7.52 -13.23 -16.90
CA VAL A 175 7.68 -14.69 -16.77
C VAL A 175 7.30 -15.22 -15.38
N CYS A 176 7.17 -14.36 -14.36
CA CYS A 176 6.96 -14.80 -12.99
C CYS A 176 5.52 -15.28 -12.76
N PRO A 177 5.25 -16.59 -12.59
CA PRO A 177 3.87 -17.08 -12.44
C PRO A 177 3.23 -16.68 -11.09
N ARG A 178 4.04 -16.19 -10.16
CA ARG A 178 3.62 -15.74 -8.82
C ARG A 178 3.44 -14.22 -8.73
N ASN A 179 3.78 -13.49 -9.79
CA ASN A 179 3.71 -12.05 -9.84
C ASN A 179 4.47 -11.35 -8.68
N ILE A 180 5.57 -11.97 -8.22
CA ILE A 180 6.39 -11.47 -7.09
C ILE A 180 7.56 -10.59 -7.54
N ILE A 181 7.69 -10.32 -8.84
CA ILE A 181 8.68 -9.37 -9.35
C ILE A 181 7.90 -8.17 -9.85
N LYS A 182 8.21 -6.99 -9.32
CA LYS A 182 7.55 -5.72 -9.66
C LYS A 182 8.56 -4.78 -10.28
N ILE A 183 8.11 -3.98 -11.22
CA ILE A 183 8.89 -2.89 -11.79
C ILE A 183 8.48 -1.62 -11.05
N ILE A 184 9.45 -0.97 -10.42
CA ILE A 184 9.24 0.26 -9.63
C ILE A 184 10.15 1.37 -10.16
N PRO A 185 9.80 2.65 -9.97
CA PRO A 185 10.72 3.75 -10.24
C PRO A 185 12.01 3.62 -9.43
N LYS A 186 13.17 3.92 -10.03
CA LYS A 186 14.49 3.80 -9.39
C LYS A 186 14.67 4.77 -8.22
N GLU A 187 13.88 5.84 -8.19
CA GLU A 187 13.83 6.81 -7.08
C GLU A 187 13.03 6.29 -5.88
N SER A 188 12.36 5.14 -5.98
CA SER A 188 11.58 4.54 -4.90
C SER A 188 12.50 4.10 -3.77
N LEU A 189 12.41 4.78 -2.62
CA LEU A 189 13.24 4.48 -1.45
C LEU A 189 12.76 3.24 -0.67
N VAL A 190 11.49 2.87 -0.83
CA VAL A 190 10.82 1.83 -0.04
C VAL A 190 9.87 1.03 -0.92
N TYR A 191 9.90 -0.30 -0.77
CA TYR A 191 8.88 -1.21 -1.28
C TYR A 191 8.70 -2.38 -0.29
N LEU A 192 7.55 -3.03 -0.34
CA LEU A 192 7.21 -4.17 0.52
C LEU A 192 7.78 -5.47 -0.05
N THR A 193 8.56 -6.22 0.73
CA THR A 193 9.18 -7.48 0.28
C THR A 193 8.29 -8.72 0.49
N CYS A 194 6.98 -8.56 0.70
CA CYS A 194 6.05 -9.67 0.90
C CYS A 194 4.78 -9.52 0.06
N ASN A 195 4.53 -10.50 -0.81
CA ASN A 195 3.36 -10.58 -1.70
C ASN A 195 2.15 -11.29 -1.08
N ASN A 196 2.20 -11.71 0.19
CA ASN A 196 1.08 -12.41 0.81
C ASN A 196 -0.09 -11.44 1.07
N PRO A 197 -1.26 -11.60 0.41
CA PRO A 197 -2.37 -10.67 0.55
C PRO A 197 -3.14 -10.84 1.86
N PHE A 198 -2.96 -11.94 2.60
CA PHE A 198 -3.64 -12.16 3.89
C PHE A 198 -3.18 -11.20 5.00
N ASP A 199 -2.15 -10.39 4.75
CA ASP A 199 -1.68 -9.34 5.66
C ASP A 199 -2.12 -7.92 5.22
N TRP A 200 -2.93 -7.76 4.15
CA TRP A 200 -3.27 -6.45 3.58
C TRP A 200 -4.72 -6.37 3.10
N GLU A 201 -5.59 -5.65 3.83
CA GLU A 201 -6.98 -5.40 3.41
C GLU A 201 -7.16 -4.17 2.49
N GLU A 202 -6.10 -3.38 2.20
CA GLU A 202 -6.21 -2.16 1.37
C GLU A 202 -5.26 -2.18 0.14
N PRO A 203 -5.66 -1.59 -1.01
CA PRO A 203 -4.84 -1.57 -2.22
C PRO A 203 -3.53 -0.78 -2.08
N LEU A 204 -2.45 -1.33 -2.64
CA LEU A 204 -1.06 -0.84 -2.61
C LEU A 204 -0.86 0.65 -2.99
N ALA A 205 -1.81 1.26 -3.68
CA ALA A 205 -1.72 2.64 -4.16
C ALA A 205 -1.85 3.67 -3.03
N ASP A 206 -2.63 3.38 -2.00
CA ASP A 206 -2.93 4.35 -0.92
C ASP A 206 -1.82 4.41 0.14
N PHE A 207 -1.04 3.35 0.27
CA PHE A 207 0.09 3.27 1.22
C PHE A 207 1.30 4.11 0.79
N ILE A 208 1.58 4.20 -0.52
CA ILE A 208 2.79 4.86 -1.06
C ILE A 208 2.76 6.38 -0.87
N PHE A 209 1.58 7.00 -0.86
CA PHE A 209 1.43 8.46 -0.71
C PHE A 209 1.54 8.95 0.75
N SER A 210 1.44 8.05 1.73
CA SER A 210 1.45 8.37 3.18
C SER A 210 2.83 8.72 3.74
N ILE A 211 3.91 8.28 3.08
CA ILE A 211 5.29 8.32 3.62
C ILE A 211 6.02 9.65 3.30
N LYS A 212 5.38 10.60 2.59
CA LYS A 212 6.06 11.84 2.16
C LYS A 212 6.33 12.86 3.26
N ASP A 213 5.71 12.74 4.43
CA ASP A 213 5.92 13.66 5.55
C ASP A 213 5.95 12.89 6.87
N LYS A 214 7.14 12.64 7.42
CA LYS A 214 7.46 12.69 8.87
C LYS A 214 8.90 12.26 9.09
N GLY A 215 9.71 13.23 9.54
CA GLY A 215 11.15 13.12 9.76
C GLY A 215 11.57 12.39 11.05
N GLU A 216 12.88 12.34 11.19
CA GLU A 216 13.76 11.52 12.04
C GLU A 216 13.69 11.80 13.57
N PHE A 217 14.10 10.82 14.43
CA PHE A 217 15.02 10.90 15.61
C PHE A 217 14.87 9.71 16.60
N SER A 218 15.89 9.40 17.42
CA SER A 218 16.20 8.08 18.03
C SER A 218 15.96 7.88 19.56
N ALA A 219 15.71 6.63 20.01
CA ALA A 219 15.76 6.10 21.38
C ALA A 219 15.65 4.56 21.42
N ASP A 220 16.62 3.90 22.06
CA ASP A 220 16.97 2.48 21.98
C ASP A 220 16.14 1.56 22.92
N PHE A 221 15.42 0.57 22.37
CA PHE A 221 14.72 -0.46 23.16
C PHE A 221 15.48 -1.79 23.19
N THR A 222 16.60 -1.80 23.89
CA THR A 222 17.21 -3.03 24.39
C THR A 222 16.81 -3.27 25.85
N GLY A 223 15.80 -4.14 26.06
CA GLY A 223 15.63 -4.84 27.34
C GLY A 223 14.35 -4.51 28.10
N THR A 224 13.24 -5.15 27.74
CA THR A 224 12.14 -5.34 28.69
C THR A 224 12.57 -6.36 29.73
N ARG A 225 12.74 -5.90 30.97
CA ARG A 225 13.03 -6.75 32.12
C ARG A 225 11.78 -6.86 32.98
N ILE A 226 11.28 -8.07 33.20
CA ILE A 226 10.29 -8.32 34.25
C ILE A 226 11.00 -8.64 35.55
N TYR A 227 10.45 -8.12 36.64
CA TYR A 227 10.95 -8.36 37.99
C TYR A 227 10.11 -9.47 38.61
N GLU A 228 10.69 -10.67 38.70
CA GLU A 228 10.03 -11.87 39.17
C GLU A 228 11.03 -12.63 40.06
N ASP A 229 10.59 -13.11 41.22
CA ASP A 229 11.43 -13.79 42.22
C ASP A 229 12.69 -13.02 42.64
N GLY A 230 12.59 -11.69 42.75
CA GLY A 230 13.69 -10.84 43.20
C GLY A 230 14.84 -10.69 42.20
N LYS A 231 14.65 -11.09 40.93
CA LYS A 231 15.64 -10.95 39.85
C LYS A 231 15.00 -10.36 38.60
N TRP A 232 15.82 -9.63 37.84
CA TRP A 232 15.47 -9.15 36.51
C TRP A 232 15.66 -10.28 35.48
N LYS A 233 14.58 -10.70 34.80
CA LYS A 233 14.63 -11.63 33.66
C LYS A 233 14.36 -10.87 32.35
N ASN A 234 15.13 -11.13 31.30
CA ASN A 234 14.86 -10.61 29.95
C ASN A 234 13.79 -11.49 29.29
N LEU A 235 12.67 -10.91 28.85
CA LEU A 235 11.70 -11.61 28.01
C LEU A 235 11.85 -11.22 26.53
N SER A 236 11.72 -12.25 25.68
CA SER A 236 11.33 -12.28 24.25
C SER A 236 11.68 -11.10 23.34
N VAL A 237 12.42 -11.40 22.26
CA VAL A 237 12.74 -10.47 21.17
C VAL A 237 11.47 -10.15 20.39
N CYS A 238 11.13 -8.86 20.21
CA CYS A 238 10.00 -8.44 19.38
C CYS A 238 10.12 -8.98 17.95
N GLY A 239 9.13 -9.79 17.53
CA GLY A 239 9.04 -10.35 16.18
C GLY A 239 8.69 -9.33 15.09
N ARG A 240 8.41 -8.06 15.45
CA ARG A 240 8.13 -6.94 14.53
C ARG A 240 7.03 -7.23 13.51
N CYS A 241 5.93 -7.86 13.97
CA CYS A 241 4.77 -8.18 13.14
C CYS A 241 3.85 -6.98 12.84
N LEU A 242 4.10 -5.80 13.42
CA LEU A 242 3.38 -4.53 13.25
C LEU A 242 1.89 -4.51 13.61
N LYS A 243 1.27 -5.64 13.96
CA LYS A 243 -0.15 -5.72 14.41
C LYS A 243 -0.53 -4.69 15.48
N CYS A 244 0.41 -4.33 16.36
CA CYS A 244 0.17 -3.34 17.39
C CYS A 244 -0.06 -1.93 16.84
N LEU A 245 0.57 -1.57 15.71
CA LEU A 245 0.33 -0.32 15.00
C LEU A 245 -1.06 -0.33 14.39
N ASP A 246 -1.45 -1.40 13.70
CA ASP A 246 -2.73 -1.49 12.98
C ASP A 246 -3.95 -1.32 13.91
N VAL A 247 -3.87 -1.84 15.14
CA VAL A 247 -4.95 -1.69 16.11
C VAL A 247 -4.94 -0.36 16.86
N CYS A 248 -3.86 0.43 16.73
CA CYS A 248 -3.70 1.69 17.45
C CYS A 248 -4.52 2.81 16.83
N GLN A 249 -5.73 3.03 17.32
CA GLN A 249 -6.66 4.07 16.83
C GLN A 249 -6.19 5.52 17.05
N ARG A 250 -5.04 5.72 17.70
CA ARG A 250 -4.47 7.02 18.05
C ARG A 250 -3.10 7.25 17.40
N ASP A 251 -2.62 6.30 16.59
CA ASP A 251 -1.27 6.30 16.01
C ASP A 251 -0.17 6.54 17.05
N ALA A 252 -0.42 6.12 18.29
CA ALA A 252 0.50 6.28 19.40
C ALA A 252 1.68 5.30 19.34
N LEU A 253 1.63 4.32 18.44
CA LEU A 253 2.69 3.37 18.19
C LEU A 253 3.33 3.69 16.85
N VAL A 254 4.64 3.95 16.87
CA VAL A 254 5.41 4.35 15.68
C VAL A 254 6.49 3.31 15.46
N PHE A 255 6.65 2.82 14.23
CA PHE A 255 7.73 1.91 13.87
C PHE A 255 8.86 2.69 13.21
N GLU A 256 10.04 2.66 13.81
CA GLU A 256 11.23 3.32 13.29
C GLU A 256 12.27 2.29 12.85
N LEU A 257 12.81 2.45 11.64
CA LEU A 257 13.87 1.60 11.09
C LEU A 257 15.25 2.02 11.62
N LYS A 258 16.10 1.09 12.10
CA LYS A 258 17.52 1.38 12.34
C LYS A 258 18.32 1.22 11.05
N GLY A 259 18.96 2.31 10.62
CA GLY A 259 19.85 2.37 9.45
C GLY A 259 19.27 3.22 8.32
N GLY A 260 19.89 4.37 8.04
CA GLY A 260 19.48 5.24 6.94
C GLY A 260 19.54 4.56 5.57
N LYS A 261 18.69 5.04 4.65
CA LYS A 261 18.59 4.67 3.21
C LYS A 261 18.93 3.21 2.90
N GLY A 262 17.98 2.30 3.18
CA GLY A 262 18.06 0.89 2.83
C GLY A 262 16.69 0.21 2.77
N TYR A 263 16.62 -0.92 2.07
CA TYR A 263 15.41 -1.69 1.78
C TYR A 263 14.75 -2.30 3.02
N ILE A 264 13.41 -2.22 3.11
CA ILE A 264 12.62 -2.77 4.22
C ILE A 264 12.34 -4.26 3.98
N THR A 265 13.03 -5.15 4.70
CA THR A 265 12.67 -6.57 4.82
C THR A 265 11.94 -6.84 6.14
N LYS A 266 11.28 -8.00 6.30
CA LYS A 266 10.69 -8.44 7.58
C LYS A 266 11.74 -8.57 8.70
N THR A 267 13.02 -8.60 8.34
CA THR A 267 14.19 -8.69 9.21
C THR A 267 14.89 -7.35 9.47
N ALA A 268 14.54 -6.27 8.77
CA ALA A 268 15.14 -4.94 8.96
C ALA A 268 14.90 -4.45 10.40
N GLN A 269 16.00 -4.12 11.08
CA GLN A 269 16.08 -3.82 12.51
C GLN A 269 15.34 -2.53 12.86
N GLY A 270 14.01 -2.53 12.87
CA GLY A 270 13.22 -1.43 13.42
C GLY A 270 12.76 -1.69 14.84
N GLU A 271 12.43 -0.62 15.57
CA GLU A 271 11.83 -0.70 16.90
C GLU A 271 10.48 0.02 16.91
N VAL A 272 9.54 -0.51 17.69
CA VAL A 272 8.25 0.13 17.92
C VAL A 272 8.40 1.05 19.12
N ARG A 273 8.05 2.32 18.97
CA ARG A 273 8.04 3.34 20.03
C ARG A 273 6.62 3.74 20.38
N VAL A 274 6.45 4.20 21.61
CA VAL A 274 5.18 4.74 22.12
C VAL A 274 5.29 6.25 22.26
N GLU A 275 4.40 6.97 21.60
CA GLU A 275 4.16 8.40 21.81
C GLU A 275 3.24 8.56 23.03
N GLU A 276 3.83 8.85 24.19
CA GLU A 276 3.12 8.89 25.49
C GLU A 276 1.96 9.91 25.52
N ASP A 277 2.06 10.99 24.76
CA ASP A 277 1.02 12.03 24.69
C ASP A 277 -0.18 11.61 23.83
N MET A 278 -0.01 10.62 22.95
CA MET A 278 -1.08 10.06 22.11
C MET A 278 -1.64 8.75 22.69
N CYS A 279 -0.84 8.02 23.48
CA CYS A 279 -1.21 6.72 24.03
C CYS A 279 -2.22 6.84 25.17
N ILE A 280 -3.46 6.39 24.93
CA ILE A 280 -4.52 6.34 25.95
C ILE A 280 -4.48 5.06 26.81
N ARG A 281 -3.52 4.16 26.56
CA ARG A 281 -3.35 2.89 27.30
C ARG A 281 -4.60 1.99 27.31
N CYS A 282 -5.22 1.82 26.14
CA CYS A 282 -6.43 1.00 25.95
C CYS A 282 -6.19 -0.51 25.84
N SER A 283 -4.94 -0.98 25.95
CA SER A 283 -4.52 -2.39 25.89
C SER A 283 -4.83 -3.18 24.61
N LYS A 284 -5.33 -2.55 23.53
CA LYS A 284 -5.52 -3.23 22.24
C LYS A 284 -4.22 -3.83 21.67
N CYS A 285 -3.11 -3.09 21.77
CA CYS A 285 -1.81 -3.53 21.29
C CYS A 285 -1.22 -4.72 22.08
N GLU A 286 -1.55 -4.83 23.38
CA GLU A 286 -1.21 -5.98 24.21
C GLU A 286 -2.00 -7.21 23.76
N ALA A 287 -3.31 -7.08 23.55
CA ALA A 287 -4.17 -8.19 23.13
C ALA A 287 -3.79 -8.82 21.78
N VAL A 288 -3.24 -8.04 20.85
CA VAL A 288 -2.83 -8.53 19.53
C VAL A 288 -1.36 -8.95 19.45
N CYS A 289 -0.58 -8.77 20.51
CA CYS A 289 0.85 -9.07 20.50
C CYS A 289 1.07 -10.60 20.56
N PRO A 290 1.52 -11.25 19.47
CA PRO A 290 1.68 -12.71 19.46
C PRO A 290 2.79 -13.19 20.39
N GLU A 291 3.78 -12.34 20.66
CA GLU A 291 4.93 -12.63 21.52
C GLU A 291 4.71 -12.23 22.98
N ASP A 292 3.54 -11.65 23.30
CA ASP A 292 3.16 -11.18 24.64
C ASP A 292 4.17 -10.20 25.29
N ILE A 293 4.88 -9.42 24.48
CA ILE A 293 5.93 -8.49 24.92
C ILE A 293 5.35 -7.15 25.39
N ILE A 294 4.22 -6.74 24.80
CA ILE A 294 3.56 -5.47 25.13
C ILE A 294 2.68 -5.70 26.36
N LYS A 295 2.98 -5.00 27.45
CA LYS A 295 2.15 -4.96 28.66
C LYS A 295 1.64 -3.54 28.88
N VAL A 296 0.32 -3.36 28.91
CA VAL A 296 -0.32 -2.06 29.07
C VAL A 296 -1.03 -2.00 30.41
N LYS A 297 -0.50 -1.19 31.32
CA LYS A 297 -1.22 -0.83 32.53
C LYS A 297 -2.25 0.24 32.21
N LYS A 298 -3.54 -0.11 32.35
CA LYS A 298 -4.63 0.85 32.19
C LYS A 298 -4.49 2.02 33.17
N PRO A 299 -4.96 3.21 32.78
CA PRO A 299 -4.76 4.40 33.58
C PRO A 299 -5.79 4.53 34.70
N LEU A 300 -6.98 3.94 34.54
CA LEU A 300 -8.06 3.88 35.53
C LEU A 300 -8.58 2.45 35.61
N ASP A 301 -9.04 2.08 36.80
CA ASP A 301 -9.88 0.90 37.03
C ASP A 301 -11.27 1.34 37.47
N GLY A 302 -12.30 0.65 36.97
CA GLY A 302 -13.66 1.08 37.15
C GLY A 302 -14.69 0.07 36.67
N SER A 303 -15.96 0.48 36.72
CA SER A 303 -17.10 -0.25 36.17
C SER A 303 -17.80 0.61 35.10
N PHE A 304 -18.34 -0.06 34.09
CA PHE A 304 -19.14 0.56 33.03
C PHE A 304 -20.50 -0.12 33.01
N ASN A 305 -21.58 0.65 33.04
CA ASN A 305 -22.93 0.12 32.95
C ASN A 305 -23.77 0.95 31.96
N ILE A 306 -24.60 0.26 31.19
CA ILE A 306 -25.58 0.89 30.31
C ILE A 306 -26.99 0.35 30.63
N ASP A 307 -27.91 1.26 30.92
CA ASP A 307 -29.34 0.96 31.02
C ASP A 307 -29.94 0.88 29.62
N GLN A 308 -30.02 -0.35 29.09
CA GLN A 308 -30.54 -0.61 27.75
C GLN A 308 -31.99 -0.12 27.55
N LYS A 309 -32.77 0.07 28.63
CA LYS A 309 -34.15 0.60 28.53
C LYS A 309 -34.19 2.10 28.28
N ARG A 310 -33.11 2.82 28.60
CA ARG A 310 -32.98 4.27 28.40
C ARG A 310 -32.13 4.63 27.18
N CYS A 311 -31.44 3.65 26.59
CA CYS A 311 -30.69 3.85 25.36
C CYS A 311 -31.67 4.09 24.21
N ILE A 312 -31.42 5.14 23.42
CA ILE A 312 -32.18 5.48 22.21
C ILE A 312 -31.37 5.25 20.93
N GLU A 313 -30.25 4.53 21.04
CA GLU A 313 -29.45 4.08 19.89
C GLU A 313 -28.89 5.19 19.00
N CYS A 314 -28.72 6.40 19.55
CA CYS A 314 -28.25 7.57 18.80
C CYS A 314 -26.78 7.51 18.33
N GLY A 315 -25.98 6.54 18.77
CA GLY A 315 -24.59 6.35 18.35
C GLY A 315 -23.53 7.28 18.98
N ASN A 316 -23.92 8.36 19.69
CA ASN A 316 -22.99 9.35 20.24
C ASN A 316 -21.82 8.76 21.05
N CYS A 317 -22.10 7.77 21.90
CA CYS A 317 -21.07 7.14 22.73
C CYS A 317 -20.07 6.31 21.93
N ILE A 318 -20.50 5.73 20.79
CA ILE A 318 -19.65 4.95 19.88
C ILE A 318 -18.67 5.89 19.19
N ASP A 319 -19.19 6.98 18.62
CA ASP A 319 -18.38 7.94 17.87
C ASP A 319 -17.36 8.67 18.75
N LEU A 320 -17.73 8.95 20.00
CA LEU A 320 -16.85 9.64 20.94
C LEU A 320 -15.79 8.73 21.57
N CYS A 321 -15.95 7.41 21.52
CA CYS A 321 -15.09 6.47 22.24
C CYS A 321 -13.66 6.48 21.69
N PRO A 322 -12.65 7.00 22.43
CA PRO A 322 -11.28 7.11 21.92
C PRO A 322 -10.62 5.76 21.70
N SER A 323 -11.07 4.72 22.42
CA SER A 323 -10.59 3.35 22.24
C SER A 323 -11.41 2.55 21.24
N LYS A 324 -12.48 3.09 20.63
CA LYS A 324 -13.45 2.36 19.79
C LYS A 324 -13.84 1.02 20.41
N ASN A 325 -14.38 1.08 21.62
CA ASN A 325 -14.72 -0.08 22.45
C ASN A 325 -16.23 -0.36 22.51
N LEU A 326 -17.03 0.45 21.80
CA LEU A 326 -18.48 0.36 21.75
C LEU A 326 -18.90 0.12 20.30
N SER A 327 -19.87 -0.77 20.08
CA SER A 327 -20.44 -1.06 18.76
C SER A 327 -21.93 -1.38 18.89
N LEU A 328 -22.72 -1.15 17.84
CA LEU A 328 -24.12 -1.60 17.80
C LEU A 328 -24.17 -3.11 17.48
N THR A 329 -24.91 -3.90 18.25
CA THR A 329 -25.11 -5.34 18.00
C THR A 329 -26.59 -5.71 18.22
N GLU A 330 -27.10 -6.67 17.45
CA GLU A 330 -28.50 -7.11 17.53
C GLU A 330 -28.74 -8.24 18.55
N GLU A 331 -27.68 -8.94 19.00
CA GLU A 331 -27.81 -10.19 19.77
C GLU A 331 -27.74 -10.04 21.31
N ASP A 332 -27.03 -9.04 21.84
CA ASP A 332 -26.77 -8.86 23.30
C ASP A 332 -27.32 -7.54 23.89
N GLY A 333 -28.16 -6.85 23.12
CA GLY A 333 -28.63 -5.48 23.39
C GLY A 333 -27.87 -4.44 22.55
N PRO A 334 -28.42 -3.23 22.40
CA PRO A 334 -28.03 -2.34 21.30
C PRO A 334 -26.60 -1.83 21.32
N ILE A 335 -25.83 -2.00 22.41
CA ILE A 335 -24.41 -1.61 22.47
C ILE A 335 -23.59 -2.71 23.15
N ALA A 336 -22.65 -3.32 22.41
CA ALA A 336 -21.67 -4.26 22.93
C ALA A 336 -20.42 -3.54 23.49
N PHE A 337 -19.81 -4.12 24.52
CA PHE A 337 -18.67 -3.56 25.24
C PHE A 337 -17.50 -4.55 25.24
N GLY A 338 -16.33 -4.13 24.77
CA GLY A 338 -15.09 -4.91 24.86
C GLY A 338 -14.26 -4.60 26.11
N ASP A 339 -13.21 -5.38 26.36
CA ASP A 339 -12.33 -5.20 27.52
C ASP A 339 -11.35 -4.02 27.39
N TYR A 340 -11.49 -3.12 26.40
CA TYR A 340 -10.53 -2.04 26.10
C TYR A 340 -10.95 -0.66 26.64
N CYS A 341 -11.96 -0.62 27.50
CA CYS A 341 -12.37 0.62 28.16
C CYS A 341 -11.31 1.10 29.15
N ILE A 342 -11.12 2.42 29.17
CA ILE A 342 -10.21 3.13 30.09
C ILE A 342 -10.94 3.98 31.12
N TYR A 343 -12.28 3.91 31.15
CA TYR A 343 -13.15 4.60 32.11
C TYR A 343 -13.02 6.14 32.12
N CYS A 344 -12.78 6.75 30.96
CA CYS A 344 -12.66 8.22 30.85
C CYS A 344 -13.98 9.00 31.06
N GLY A 345 -15.14 8.34 31.00
CA GLY A 345 -16.45 8.98 31.25
C GLY A 345 -17.00 9.83 30.10
N LEU A 346 -16.30 9.94 28.96
CA LEU A 346 -16.79 10.71 27.80
C LEU A 346 -18.16 10.24 27.30
N CYS A 347 -18.40 8.93 27.27
CA CYS A 347 -19.67 8.35 26.84
C CYS A 347 -20.83 8.64 27.79
N GLU A 348 -20.58 8.74 29.10
CA GLU A 348 -21.57 9.18 30.09
C GLU A 348 -21.91 10.66 29.89
N ALA A 349 -20.89 11.51 29.71
CA ALA A 349 -21.08 12.94 29.48
C ALA A 349 -21.85 13.24 28.18
N ALA A 350 -21.67 12.44 27.14
CA ALA A 350 -22.33 12.61 25.85
C ALA A 350 -23.72 11.95 25.75
N CYS A 351 -24.14 11.18 26.76
CA CYS A 351 -25.40 10.45 26.72
C CYS A 351 -26.61 11.35 27.02
N PRO A 352 -27.50 11.64 26.04
CA PRO A 352 -28.60 12.60 26.23
C PRO A 352 -29.69 12.09 27.19
N THR A 353 -29.79 10.76 27.35
CA THR A 353 -30.79 10.12 28.22
C THR A 353 -30.23 9.70 29.58
N GLY A 354 -28.92 9.88 29.81
CA GLY A 354 -28.24 9.40 31.02
C GLY A 354 -28.29 7.88 31.18
N ALA A 355 -28.33 7.14 30.06
CA ALA A 355 -28.36 5.68 30.05
C ALA A 355 -27.01 5.05 30.44
N ILE A 356 -25.90 5.78 30.31
CA ILE A 356 -24.54 5.28 30.57
C ILE A 356 -24.06 5.80 31.92
N LYS A 357 -23.45 4.91 32.73
CA LYS A 357 -22.70 5.26 33.95
C LYS A 357 -21.31 4.68 33.92
N VAL A 358 -20.31 5.50 34.25
CA VAL A 358 -18.92 5.10 34.41
C VAL A 358 -18.47 5.40 35.84
N GLU A 359 -18.17 4.35 36.60
CA GLU A 359 -17.65 4.49 37.95
C GLU A 359 -16.15 4.21 37.95
N VAL A 360 -15.37 5.11 38.55
CA VAL A 360 -13.91 4.97 38.68
C VAL A 360 -13.58 4.74 40.15
N ASN A 361 -12.64 3.85 40.43
CA ASN A 361 -12.16 3.63 41.79
C ASN A 361 -11.61 4.93 42.39
N ALA A 362 -12.00 5.25 43.63
CA ALA A 362 -11.66 6.52 44.28
C ALA A 362 -10.15 6.82 44.38
N LYS A 363 -9.30 5.79 44.33
CA LYS A 363 -7.84 5.93 44.35
C LYS A 363 -7.26 6.47 43.04
N ASP A 364 -7.98 6.31 41.93
CA ASP A 364 -7.53 6.67 40.58
C ASP A 364 -8.19 7.98 40.06
N ALA A 365 -9.07 8.59 40.87
CA ALA A 365 -9.81 9.81 40.51
C ALA A 365 -8.92 11.00 40.11
N VAL A 366 -7.69 11.06 40.63
CA VAL A 366 -6.68 12.09 40.29
C VAL A 366 -6.21 11.97 38.83
N GLY A 367 -6.32 10.80 38.22
CA GLY A 367 -5.95 10.57 36.81
C GLY A 367 -7.00 11.04 35.79
N ILE A 368 -8.23 11.33 36.23
CA ILE A 368 -9.37 11.64 35.34
C ILE A 368 -9.12 12.92 34.53
N GLU A 369 -8.63 14.00 35.14
CA GLU A 369 -8.38 15.27 34.43
C GLU A 369 -7.33 15.10 33.33
N ARG A 370 -6.26 14.35 33.60
CA ARG A 370 -5.18 14.07 32.63
C ARG A 370 -5.68 13.22 31.47
N ILE A 371 -6.48 12.20 31.75
CA ILE A 371 -7.07 11.32 30.72
C ILE A 371 -8.08 12.07 29.88
N ASN A 372 -8.91 12.91 30.48
CA ASN A 372 -9.85 13.76 29.75
C ASN A 372 -9.11 14.68 28.79
N THR A 373 -8.00 15.29 29.22
CA THR A 373 -7.15 16.13 28.35
C THR A 373 -6.61 15.35 27.14
N ILE A 374 -6.15 14.11 27.35
CA ILE A 374 -5.63 13.23 26.27
C ILE A 374 -6.76 12.77 25.34
N CYS A 375 -7.93 12.46 25.90
CA CYS A 375 -9.09 11.97 25.15
C CYS A 375 -9.87 13.07 24.40
N GLN A 376 -9.78 14.33 24.84
CA GLN A 376 -10.46 15.49 24.23
C GLN A 376 -9.81 15.97 22.92
N ASN A 377 -8.54 15.62 22.65
CA ASN A 377 -7.85 16.03 21.42
C ASN A 377 -7.97 14.96 20.31
N ILE A 378 -9.19 14.62 19.90
CA ILE A 378 -9.40 13.96 18.59
C ILE A 378 -9.41 15.03 17.48
N CYS A 379 -9.94 16.23 17.78
CA CYS A 379 -9.93 17.35 16.86
C CYS A 379 -8.51 17.92 16.69
N ARG A 380 -7.99 17.95 15.45
CA ARG A 380 -6.71 18.61 15.12
C ARG A 380 -6.76 20.15 15.14
N LYS A 381 -7.88 20.74 15.59
CA LYS A 381 -8.08 22.20 15.72
C LYS A 381 -7.86 22.98 14.41
N CYS A 382 -8.06 22.31 13.27
CA CYS A 382 -7.83 22.88 11.94
C CYS A 382 -8.92 23.84 11.46
N LYS A 383 -10.01 24.00 12.22
CA LYS A 383 -11.17 24.87 11.95
C LYS A 383 -11.93 24.65 10.63
N ARG A 384 -11.53 23.68 9.81
CA ARG A 384 -12.17 23.35 8.52
C ARG A 384 -13.68 23.09 8.61
N CYS A 385 -14.15 22.48 9.68
CA CYS A 385 -15.58 22.25 9.89
C CYS A 385 -16.37 23.55 10.16
N ILE A 386 -15.73 24.55 10.78
CA ILE A 386 -16.31 25.88 10.99
C ILE A 386 -16.37 26.61 9.65
N ASP A 387 -15.27 26.58 8.90
CA ASP A 387 -15.18 27.24 7.58
C ASP A 387 -16.17 26.65 6.57
N ALA A 388 -16.40 25.33 6.63
CA ALA A 388 -17.34 24.63 5.75
C ALA A 388 -18.81 24.78 6.17
N CYS A 389 -19.11 25.32 7.37
CA CYS A 389 -20.47 25.48 7.84
C CYS A 389 -21.04 26.83 7.39
N GLU A 390 -21.70 26.84 6.22
CA GLU A 390 -22.30 28.06 5.65
C GLU A 390 -23.39 28.69 6.55
N ASN A 391 -24.03 27.86 7.38
CA ASN A 391 -25.08 28.31 8.31
C ASN A 391 -24.55 28.86 9.64
N GLY A 392 -23.22 28.84 9.85
CA GLY A 392 -22.60 29.32 11.09
C GLY A 392 -23.05 28.53 12.34
N ALA A 393 -23.47 27.28 12.14
CA ALA A 393 -23.91 26.40 13.21
C ALA A 393 -22.73 25.84 14.03
N ILE A 394 -21.51 25.85 13.49
CA ILE A 394 -20.33 25.39 14.20
C ILE A 394 -19.50 26.62 14.60
N ILE A 395 -19.32 26.82 15.90
CA ILE A 395 -18.54 27.93 16.46
C ILE A 395 -17.30 27.39 17.17
N TRP A 396 -16.29 28.24 17.33
CA TRP A 396 -15.15 27.92 18.18
C TRP A 396 -15.50 28.24 19.64
N ASP A 397 -15.35 27.27 20.53
CA ASP A 397 -15.52 27.46 21.97
C ASP A 397 -14.15 27.71 22.61
N GLU A 398 -13.94 28.94 23.08
CA GLU A 398 -12.66 29.37 23.69
C GLU A 398 -12.41 28.69 25.05
N GLU A 399 -13.45 28.25 25.75
CA GLU A 399 -13.31 27.61 27.07
C GLU A 399 -12.86 26.14 26.94
N SER A 400 -13.44 25.41 25.98
CA SER A 400 -13.07 24.01 25.70
C SER A 400 -11.96 23.86 24.64
N ASN A 401 -11.59 24.94 23.95
CA ASN A 401 -10.58 24.97 22.88
C ASN A 401 -10.88 23.95 21.75
N LEU A 402 -12.18 23.79 21.44
CA LEU A 402 -12.74 22.85 20.46
C LEU A 402 -13.91 23.49 19.66
N PRO A 403 -14.23 22.98 18.45
CA PRO A 403 -15.45 23.36 17.74
C PRO A 403 -16.70 22.84 18.45
N ARG A 404 -17.73 23.69 18.58
CA ARG A 404 -19.03 23.38 19.18
C ARG A 404 -20.15 23.61 18.16
N ILE A 405 -21.07 22.65 18.04
CA ILE A 405 -22.25 22.75 17.17
C ILE A 405 -23.42 23.32 17.98
N LEU A 406 -24.01 24.40 17.47
CA LEU A 406 -25.23 25.03 17.95
C LEU A 406 -26.44 24.34 17.30
N ALA A 407 -27.10 23.45 18.04
CA ALA A 407 -28.19 22.62 17.55
C ALA A 407 -29.35 23.46 16.96
N GLU A 408 -29.62 24.63 17.55
CA GLU A 408 -30.65 25.56 17.12
C GLU A 408 -30.38 26.26 15.78
N LYS A 409 -29.13 26.21 15.29
CA LYS A 409 -28.72 26.76 13.98
C LYS A 409 -28.39 25.69 12.95
N CYS A 410 -28.26 24.44 13.38
CA CYS A 410 -27.97 23.34 12.47
C CYS A 410 -29.24 22.97 11.69
N VAL A 411 -29.16 23.08 10.36
CA VAL A 411 -30.30 22.80 9.46
C VAL A 411 -30.23 21.41 8.81
N GLU A 412 -29.30 20.55 9.24
CA GLU A 412 -29.06 19.23 8.63
C GLU A 412 -28.93 19.32 7.09
N CYS A 413 -28.01 20.16 6.60
CA CYS A 413 -27.85 20.44 5.17
C CYS A 413 -27.56 19.18 4.33
N ASP A 414 -28.18 19.09 3.15
CA ASP A 414 -28.09 17.93 2.25
C ASP A 414 -26.66 17.57 1.82
N ASP A 415 -25.79 18.58 1.70
CA ASP A 415 -24.40 18.41 1.25
C ASP A 415 -23.45 18.02 2.40
N TYR A 416 -23.87 18.17 3.67
CA TYR A 416 -23.06 17.87 4.86
C TYR A 416 -21.59 18.34 4.77
N ALA A 417 -21.36 19.54 4.23
CA ALA A 417 -20.03 20.05 3.93
C ALA A 417 -19.07 20.01 5.15
N CYS A 418 -19.59 20.19 6.38
CA CYS A 418 -18.80 20.12 7.61
C CYS A 418 -18.32 18.70 7.96
N VAL A 419 -19.05 17.65 7.52
CA VAL A 419 -18.66 16.23 7.63
C VAL A 419 -17.49 15.96 6.69
N ASP A 420 -17.65 16.31 5.42
CA ASP A 420 -16.65 16.08 4.37
C ASP A 420 -15.37 16.91 4.59
N ALA A 421 -15.51 18.10 5.18
CA ALA A 421 -14.37 18.96 5.51
C ALA A 421 -13.54 18.44 6.69
N CYS A 422 -14.03 17.46 7.47
CA CYS A 422 -13.32 16.91 8.61
C CYS A 422 -12.36 15.78 8.17
N PRO A 423 -11.04 16.02 8.10
CA PRO A 423 -10.08 15.00 7.64
C PRO A 423 -9.97 13.80 8.57
N LEU A 424 -10.53 13.89 9.78
CA LEU A 424 -10.52 12.86 10.81
C LEU A 424 -11.90 12.20 10.99
N GLY A 425 -12.91 12.59 10.19
CA GLY A 425 -14.26 12.00 10.25
C GLY A 425 -14.96 12.14 11.61
N ILE A 426 -14.66 13.20 12.37
CA ILE A 426 -15.18 13.45 13.72
C ILE A 426 -16.64 13.89 13.67
N ILE A 427 -17.01 14.70 12.67
CA ILE A 427 -18.38 15.14 12.44
C ILE A 427 -19.01 14.14 11.47
N ARG A 428 -20.21 13.62 11.79
CA ARG A 428 -20.89 12.58 11.00
C ARG A 428 -22.33 12.96 10.68
N LYS A 429 -22.85 12.40 9.58
CA LYS A 429 -24.27 12.49 9.23
C LYS A 429 -25.08 11.71 10.27
N LYS A 430 -26.22 12.26 10.67
CA LYS A 430 -27.20 11.55 11.50
C LYS A 430 -27.81 10.43 10.65
N VAL A 431 -27.57 9.17 11.00
CA VAL A 431 -28.07 8.02 10.24
C VAL A 431 -29.49 7.72 10.72
N GLU A 432 -30.48 7.75 9.82
CA GLU A 432 -31.80 7.19 10.13
C GLU A 432 -31.70 5.66 10.26
N PRO A 433 -32.32 5.05 11.28
CA PRO A 433 -32.27 3.60 11.47
C PRO A 433 -32.87 2.89 10.26
N ARG A 434 -32.13 1.93 9.70
CA ARG A 434 -32.62 1.08 8.60
C ARG A 434 -33.75 0.19 9.13
N ILE A 435 -34.99 0.60 8.92
CA ILE A 435 -36.14 -0.31 8.98
C ILE A 435 -36.11 -1.12 7.68
N THR A 436 -35.41 -2.26 7.68
CA THR A 436 -35.58 -3.23 6.60
C THR A 436 -36.98 -3.82 6.69
N GLU A 437 -37.84 -3.44 5.75
CA GLU A 437 -39.12 -4.08 5.50
C GLU A 437 -38.92 -5.60 5.40
N LEU A 438 -39.72 -6.32 6.19
CA LEU A 438 -39.83 -7.77 6.17
C LEU A 438 -40.11 -8.25 4.74
N LEU A 439 -39.15 -8.92 4.10
CA LEU A 439 -39.47 -9.78 2.96
C LEU A 439 -40.24 -11.00 3.50
N PRO A 440 -41.42 -11.31 2.96
CA PRO A 440 -42.21 -12.44 3.41
C PRO A 440 -41.54 -13.74 2.98
N ILE A 441 -41.36 -14.66 3.93
CA ILE A 441 -41.21 -16.10 3.69
C ILE A 441 -42.25 -16.82 4.55
#